data_AF-A0A8C9FYG3-F1
#
_entry.id   AF-A0A8C9FYG3-F1
#
_cell.length_a   1.000
_cell.length_b   1.000
_cell.length_c   1.000
_cell.angle_alpha   90.00
_cell.angle_beta   90.00
_cell.angle_gamma   90.00
#
_symmetry.space_group_name_H-M   'P 1'
#
loop_
_entity.id
_entity.type
_entity.pdbx_description
1 polymer ?
#
loop_
_entity_poly.entity_id
_entity_poly.type
_entity_poly.pdbx_seq_one_letter_code
_entity_poly.pdbx_strand_id
1 'polypeptide(L)'
;MKQDSLRNAAYTVDCEDYVHVIKFNPFDSGDACSLIAYGGNNYVVVGTCRFQEEDAEVEGIQYKTLRTFHHGIRVDAIAWSPETRLDALPPQIRFCTAASDRKLRLFTSDLQDKNEYKTFDGHSDYVNDLVFAPKEGQEVASVSDDHTCRVWDLEGNEKARFVLRSPGMSVCWHPEEAFKLMVAEKNGTIRFYDLITHQAILSLECEQTPLMSADWCLKNTLRIGAVAGSDWLIWDITRSRYFLHVGEYLLLKQHVKRCGYFANIAFNCSMYCITYSVNSKHSSEIIKSVQVISCHIFSCLPLLK
;
A
#
# COMPACT_ATOMS: atom_id res chain seq x y z
N MET A 1 16.92 -17.30 36.48
CA MET A 1 16.54 -16.48 35.31
C MET A 1 15.59 -17.30 34.48
N LYS A 2 14.29 -16.95 34.51
CA LYS A 2 13.28 -17.63 33.70
C LYS A 2 13.55 -17.32 32.22
N GLN A 3 13.41 -18.35 31.39
CA GLN A 3 13.46 -18.30 29.93
C GLN A 3 12.50 -17.22 29.43
N ASP A 4 13.03 -16.20 28.75
CA ASP A 4 12.22 -15.26 27.97
C ASP A 4 11.47 -16.05 26.91
N SER A 5 10.15 -16.15 27.11
CA SER A 5 9.24 -16.58 26.07
C SER A 5 9.20 -15.47 25.03
N LEU A 6 9.69 -15.80 23.84
CA LEU A 6 9.64 -15.00 22.62
C LEU A 6 8.40 -14.08 22.57
N ARG A 7 8.62 -12.77 22.71
CA ARG A 7 7.67 -11.73 22.28
C ARG A 7 7.53 -11.79 20.75
N ASN A 8 6.88 -12.82 20.23
CA ASN A 8 6.25 -12.74 18.92
C ASN A 8 4.87 -12.12 19.15
N ALA A 9 4.80 -10.79 19.25
CA ALA A 9 3.53 -10.07 19.32
C ALA A 9 2.91 -10.03 17.91
N ALA A 10 2.51 -11.19 17.41
CA ALA A 10 1.73 -11.33 16.20
C ALA A 10 0.27 -11.43 16.61
N TYR A 11 -0.51 -10.41 16.30
CA TYR A 11 -1.94 -10.42 16.56
C TYR A 11 -2.71 -10.96 15.37
N THR A 12 -3.84 -11.61 15.64
CA THR A 12 -4.71 -12.18 14.62
C THR A 12 -6.11 -11.60 14.76
N VAL A 13 -6.68 -11.18 13.64
CA VAL A 13 -8.09 -10.81 13.52
C VAL A 13 -8.74 -11.84 12.62
N ASP A 14 -9.80 -12.47 13.10
CA ASP A 14 -10.59 -13.41 12.32
C ASP A 14 -11.38 -12.66 11.24
N CYS A 15 -11.38 -13.19 10.02
CA CYS A 15 -12.10 -12.64 8.87
C CYS A 15 -13.12 -13.67 8.38
N GLU A 16 -14.24 -13.19 7.85
CA GLU A 16 -15.32 -14.06 7.35
C GLU A 16 -14.94 -14.83 6.07
N ASP A 17 -14.06 -14.24 5.24
CA ASP A 17 -13.60 -14.80 3.96
C ASP A 17 -12.11 -14.45 3.71
N TYR A 18 -11.56 -15.00 2.62
CA TYR A 18 -10.21 -14.76 2.13
C TYR A 18 -9.94 -13.27 1.95
N VAL A 19 -8.82 -12.82 2.52
CA VAL A 19 -8.29 -11.47 2.36
C VAL A 19 -7.22 -11.47 1.28
N HIS A 20 -7.38 -10.61 0.28
CA HIS A 20 -6.45 -10.47 -0.85
C HIS A 20 -5.55 -9.23 -0.74
N VAL A 21 -6.05 -8.17 -0.10
CA VAL A 21 -5.31 -6.92 0.06
C VAL A 21 -5.63 -6.26 1.40
N ILE A 22 -4.64 -5.60 1.99
CA ILE A 22 -4.75 -4.88 3.27
C ILE A 22 -3.98 -3.57 3.16
N LYS A 23 -4.57 -2.49 3.68
CA LYS A 23 -3.95 -1.16 3.72
C LYS A 23 -4.32 -0.40 5.00
N PHE A 24 -3.32 0.08 5.72
CA PHE A 24 -3.52 1.14 6.70
C PHE A 24 -3.75 2.47 6.00
N ASN A 25 -4.58 3.31 6.62
CA ASN A 25 -4.70 4.71 6.24
C ASN A 25 -3.38 5.42 6.58
N PRO A 26 -2.64 5.96 5.59
CA PRO A 26 -1.41 6.68 5.85
C PRO A 26 -1.64 8.12 6.32
N PHE A 27 -2.89 8.60 6.23
CA PHE A 27 -3.27 9.97 6.58
C PHE A 27 -3.78 10.07 8.02
N ASP A 28 -3.67 11.24 8.60
CA ASP A 28 -4.27 11.53 9.90
C ASP A 28 -5.80 11.50 9.78
N SER A 29 -6.43 10.58 10.51
CA SER A 29 -7.89 10.44 10.56
C SER A 29 -8.55 11.22 11.70
N GLY A 30 -7.79 11.97 12.50
CA GLY A 30 -8.29 12.73 13.65
C GLY A 30 -8.70 11.86 14.85
N ASP A 31 -8.41 10.57 14.81
CA ASP A 31 -8.66 9.59 15.88
C ASP A 31 -7.32 8.98 16.32
N ALA A 32 -7.21 8.59 17.58
CA ALA A 32 -6.04 7.90 18.13
C ALA A 32 -5.88 6.48 17.56
N CYS A 33 -6.93 5.90 16.99
CA CYS A 33 -6.88 4.59 16.36
C CYS A 33 -6.42 4.67 14.90
N SER A 34 -5.55 3.75 14.49
CA SER A 34 -5.17 3.61 13.08
C SER A 34 -6.31 2.98 12.29
N LEU A 35 -6.71 3.61 11.19
CA LEU A 35 -7.68 3.04 10.25
C LEU A 35 -7.04 1.96 9.38
N ILE A 36 -7.71 0.82 9.23
CA ILE A 36 -7.28 -0.28 8.38
C ILE A 36 -8.43 -0.73 7.48
N ALA A 37 -8.10 -1.01 6.22
CA ALA A 37 -9.01 -1.61 5.26
C ALA A 37 -8.42 -2.94 4.78
N TYR A 38 -9.28 -3.94 4.62
CA TYR A 38 -8.93 -5.16 3.93
C TYR A 38 -10.00 -5.56 2.91
N GLY A 39 -9.55 -6.01 1.75
CA GLY A 39 -10.40 -6.44 0.64
C GLY A 39 -10.44 -7.95 0.54
N GLY A 40 -11.64 -8.50 0.40
CA GLY A 40 -11.88 -9.93 0.20
C GLY A 40 -12.43 -10.25 -1.19
N ASN A 41 -13.10 -11.40 -1.31
CA ASN A 41 -13.70 -11.83 -2.58
C ASN A 41 -14.90 -10.99 -3.01
N ASN A 42 -15.66 -10.43 -2.06
CA ASN A 42 -16.92 -9.74 -2.37
C ASN A 42 -17.13 -8.47 -1.54
N TYR A 43 -16.16 -8.08 -0.72
CA TYR A 43 -16.32 -6.98 0.21
C TYR A 43 -15.00 -6.25 0.46
N VAL A 44 -15.12 -5.04 1.01
CA VAL A 44 -14.03 -4.34 1.70
C VAL A 44 -14.49 -4.06 3.12
N VAL A 45 -13.72 -4.49 4.11
CA VAL A 45 -13.99 -4.17 5.52
C VAL A 45 -13.08 -3.03 5.93
N VAL A 46 -13.67 -2.01 6.54
CA VAL A 46 -12.95 -0.93 7.20
C VAL A 46 -13.12 -1.06 8.70
N GLY A 47 -12.01 -0.99 9.43
CA GLY A 47 -11.99 -1.04 10.88
C GLY A 47 -10.96 -0.09 11.48
N THR A 48 -11.04 0.06 12.79
CA THR A 48 -10.02 0.73 13.59
C THR A 48 -9.16 -0.28 14.32
N CYS A 49 -7.89 0.05 14.47
CA CYS A 49 -6.90 -0.74 15.15
C CYS A 49 -6.20 0.16 16.17
N ARG A 50 -6.24 -0.24 17.44
CA ARG A 50 -5.45 0.37 18.51
C ARG A 50 -4.42 -0.62 19.01
N PHE A 51 -3.17 -0.20 19.04
CA PHE A 51 -2.06 -1.00 19.56
C PHE A 51 -1.84 -0.69 21.03
N GLN A 52 -1.30 -1.66 21.77
CA GLN A 52 -0.80 -1.42 23.12
C GLN A 52 0.32 -0.38 23.10
N GLU A 53 0.08 0.76 23.76
CA GLU A 53 1.10 1.76 24.08
C GLU A 53 1.65 1.48 25.49
N GLU A 54 2.87 1.96 25.79
CA GLU A 54 3.55 1.68 27.07
C GLU A 54 2.74 2.10 28.31
N ASP A 55 1.79 3.03 28.15
CA ASP A 55 0.94 3.58 29.23
C ASP A 55 -0.57 3.26 29.08
N ALA A 56 -0.96 2.33 28.20
CA ALA A 56 -2.37 2.00 27.94
C ALA A 56 -2.83 0.72 28.63
N GLU A 57 -4.07 0.70 29.16
CA GLU A 57 -4.74 -0.48 29.74
C GLU A 57 -5.06 -1.60 28.73
N VAL A 58 -4.72 -1.42 27.45
CA VAL A 58 -5.03 -2.38 26.38
C VAL A 58 -3.92 -3.44 26.33
N GLU A 59 -4.21 -4.66 26.76
CA GLU A 59 -3.34 -5.81 26.50
C GLU A 59 -3.46 -6.23 25.01
N GLY A 60 -2.43 -5.94 24.21
CA GLY A 60 -2.32 -6.43 22.84
C GLY A 60 -2.83 -5.50 21.72
N ILE A 61 -3.82 -5.97 20.95
CA ILE A 61 -4.47 -5.21 19.86
C ILE A 61 -5.97 -5.10 20.17
N GLN A 62 -6.54 -3.93 19.95
CA GLN A 62 -7.99 -3.76 19.90
C GLN A 62 -8.38 -3.46 18.46
N TYR A 63 -9.03 -4.42 17.81
CA TYR A 63 -9.61 -4.26 16.48
C TYR A 63 -11.12 -4.10 16.59
N LYS A 64 -11.67 -3.11 15.88
CA LYS A 64 -13.12 -2.90 15.78
C LYS A 64 -13.49 -2.67 14.32
N THR A 65 -14.38 -3.50 13.79
CA THR A 65 -15.00 -3.26 12.49
C THR A 65 -15.88 -2.02 12.57
N LEU A 66 -15.65 -1.05 11.67
CA LEU A 66 -16.51 0.12 11.51
C LEU A 66 -17.64 -0.17 10.53
N ARG A 67 -17.29 -0.73 9.35
CA ARG A 67 -18.24 -0.99 8.28
C ARG A 67 -17.70 -2.00 7.27
N THR A 68 -18.62 -2.77 6.69
CA THR A 68 -18.36 -3.66 5.54
C THR A 68 -19.03 -3.07 4.31
N PHE A 69 -18.24 -2.85 3.26
CA PHE A 69 -18.68 -2.36 1.96
C PHE A 69 -18.83 -3.55 1.01
N HIS A 70 -20.04 -3.79 0.50
CA HIS A 70 -20.26 -4.81 -0.51
C HIS A 70 -19.65 -4.35 -1.85
N HIS A 71 -18.75 -5.17 -2.38
CA HIS A 71 -18.08 -4.94 -3.66
C HIS A 71 -18.55 -5.94 -4.74
N GLY A 72 -18.90 -7.17 -4.33
CA GLY A 72 -19.40 -8.24 -5.21
C GLY A 72 -18.37 -8.87 -6.17
N ILE A 73 -17.11 -8.41 -6.11
CA ILE A 73 -15.99 -8.88 -6.94
C ILE A 73 -14.73 -8.81 -6.08
N ARG A 74 -13.76 -9.68 -6.37
CA ARG A 74 -12.48 -9.76 -5.67
C ARG A 74 -11.72 -8.44 -5.82
N VAL A 75 -11.29 -7.90 -4.69
CA VAL A 75 -10.54 -6.65 -4.61
C VAL A 75 -9.04 -6.97 -4.63
N ASP A 76 -8.32 -6.35 -5.57
CA ASP A 76 -6.90 -6.57 -5.81
C ASP A 76 -6.03 -5.46 -5.20
N ALA A 77 -6.53 -4.22 -5.16
CA ALA A 77 -5.82 -3.10 -4.57
C ALA A 77 -6.75 -2.10 -3.87
N ILE A 78 -6.23 -1.40 -2.85
CA ILE A 78 -6.93 -0.38 -2.07
C ILE A 78 -6.04 0.85 -1.92
N ALA A 79 -6.62 2.05 -2.01
CA ALA A 79 -5.95 3.31 -1.70
C ALA A 79 -6.85 4.20 -0.85
N TRP A 80 -6.30 4.75 0.23
CA TRP A 80 -7.00 5.70 1.08
C TRP A 80 -6.96 7.11 0.49
N SER A 81 -8.03 7.88 0.67
CA SER A 81 -8.04 9.31 0.39
C SER A 81 -7.59 10.10 1.61
N PRO A 82 -6.80 11.19 1.46
CA PRO A 82 -6.47 12.10 2.55
C PRO A 82 -7.67 12.86 3.12
N GLU A 83 -8.82 12.85 2.45
CA GLU A 83 -10.08 13.39 2.98
C GLU A 83 -10.74 12.47 4.02
N THR A 84 -10.22 11.26 4.24
CA THR A 84 -10.77 10.34 5.25
C THR A 84 -10.53 10.86 6.66
N ARG A 85 -11.61 11.15 7.38
CA ARG A 85 -11.61 11.73 8.72
C ARG A 85 -12.73 11.13 9.58
N LEU A 86 -12.38 10.63 10.77
CA LEU A 86 -13.35 10.11 11.74
C LEU A 86 -13.82 11.15 12.75
N ASP A 87 -13.07 12.24 12.92
CA ASP A 87 -13.37 13.36 13.82
C ASP A 87 -14.37 14.37 13.23
N ALA A 88 -14.62 14.31 11.93
CA ALA A 88 -15.64 15.10 11.26
C ALA A 88 -17.06 14.69 11.69
N LEU A 89 -18.01 15.62 11.61
CA LEU A 89 -19.43 15.38 11.89
C LEU A 89 -20.27 15.73 10.65
N PRO A 90 -20.77 14.73 9.88
CA PRO A 90 -20.56 13.29 10.07
C PRO A 90 -19.13 12.84 9.70
N PRO A 91 -18.66 11.68 10.20
CA PRO A 91 -17.35 11.14 9.83
C PRO A 91 -17.34 10.85 8.33
N GLN A 92 -16.20 10.98 7.67
CA GLN A 92 -16.07 10.76 6.24
C GLN A 92 -15.02 9.69 5.97
N ILE A 93 -15.43 8.60 5.33
CA ILE A 93 -14.53 7.56 4.81
C ILE A 93 -14.51 7.64 3.30
N ARG A 94 -13.33 7.84 2.72
CA ARG A 94 -13.15 7.79 1.27
C ARG A 94 -11.92 6.96 0.91
N PHE A 95 -12.14 5.98 0.04
CA PHE A 95 -11.08 5.14 -0.48
C PHE A 95 -11.42 4.68 -1.89
N CYS A 96 -10.41 4.34 -2.65
CA CYS A 96 -10.54 3.79 -3.98
C CYS A 96 -10.07 2.33 -3.95
N THR A 97 -10.68 1.52 -4.80
CA THR A 97 -10.39 0.11 -4.94
C THR A 97 -10.16 -0.21 -6.40
N ALA A 98 -9.32 -1.19 -6.68
CA ALA A 98 -9.31 -1.89 -7.95
C ALA A 98 -9.70 -3.34 -7.74
N ALA A 99 -10.45 -3.88 -8.69
CA ALA A 99 -10.97 -5.23 -8.61
C ALA A 99 -10.69 -6.03 -9.88
N SER A 100 -10.98 -7.32 -9.79
CA SER A 100 -10.69 -8.28 -10.86
C SER A 100 -11.48 -8.03 -12.16
N ASP A 101 -12.49 -7.16 -12.14
CA ASP A 101 -13.19 -6.68 -13.33
C ASP A 101 -12.51 -5.49 -14.02
N ARG A 102 -11.27 -5.15 -13.60
CA ARG A 102 -10.40 -4.13 -14.20
C ARG A 102 -10.88 -2.69 -13.98
N LYS A 103 -11.94 -2.51 -13.20
CA LYS A 103 -12.50 -1.20 -12.88
C LYS A 103 -11.98 -0.71 -11.55
N LEU A 104 -11.90 0.62 -11.45
CA LEU A 104 -11.69 1.26 -10.16
C LEU A 104 -13.04 1.65 -9.58
N ARG A 105 -13.17 1.61 -8.25
CA ARG A 105 -14.36 2.10 -7.54
C ARG A 105 -13.94 3.02 -6.41
N LEU A 106 -14.42 4.25 -6.46
CA LEU A 106 -14.27 5.25 -5.41
C LEU A 106 -15.45 5.15 -4.46
N PHE A 107 -15.23 4.67 -3.24
CA PHE A 107 -16.23 4.62 -2.17
C PHE A 107 -16.19 5.90 -1.35
N THR A 108 -17.37 6.46 -1.05
CA THR A 108 -17.55 7.55 -0.08
C THR A 108 -18.65 7.15 0.90
N SER A 109 -18.35 7.26 2.20
CA SER A 109 -19.26 6.87 3.27
C SER A 109 -19.24 7.89 4.40
N ASP A 110 -20.42 8.18 4.95
CA ASP A 110 -20.56 8.96 6.19
C ASP A 110 -20.68 8.08 7.45
N LEU A 111 -20.43 6.76 7.31
CA LEU A 111 -20.71 5.71 8.30
C LEU A 111 -22.18 5.62 8.76
N GLN A 112 -23.09 6.40 8.19
CA GLN A 112 -24.52 6.43 8.48
C GLN A 112 -25.27 5.95 7.23
N ASP A 113 -26.04 6.84 6.60
CA ASP A 113 -26.94 6.53 5.50
C ASP A 113 -26.29 6.77 4.13
N LYS A 114 -25.35 7.72 4.03
CA LYS A 114 -24.70 8.06 2.77
C LYS A 114 -23.56 7.09 2.49
N ASN A 115 -23.84 6.06 1.72
CA ASN A 115 -22.86 5.07 1.26
C ASN A 115 -22.96 4.96 -0.26
N GLU A 116 -22.04 5.62 -0.97
CA GLU A 116 -22.04 5.66 -2.43
C GLU A 116 -20.70 5.21 -2.99
N TYR A 117 -20.73 4.70 -4.22
CA TYR A 117 -19.50 4.49 -4.98
C TYR A 117 -19.65 4.96 -6.41
N LYS A 118 -18.55 5.46 -6.98
CA LYS A 118 -18.41 5.79 -8.40
C LYS A 118 -17.49 4.76 -9.04
N THR A 119 -17.77 4.40 -10.28
CA THR A 119 -16.94 3.46 -11.04
C THR A 119 -16.13 4.22 -12.08
N PHE A 120 -14.83 3.98 -12.13
CA PHE A 120 -13.96 4.50 -13.18
C PHE A 120 -13.67 3.39 -14.17
N ASP A 121 -14.01 3.65 -15.43
CA ASP A 121 -13.88 2.70 -16.52
C ASP A 121 -12.84 3.19 -17.51
N GLY A 122 -11.99 2.27 -17.99
CA GLY A 122 -11.03 2.60 -19.02
C GLY A 122 -9.85 1.65 -19.09
N HIS A 123 -9.37 1.10 -17.97
CA HIS A 123 -8.31 0.10 -17.99
C HIS A 123 -8.80 -1.18 -18.69
N SER A 124 -7.98 -1.70 -19.59
CA SER A 124 -8.35 -2.87 -20.41
C SER A 124 -7.81 -4.19 -19.86
N ASP A 125 -6.98 -4.16 -18.82
CA ASP A 125 -6.43 -5.32 -18.13
C ASP A 125 -6.34 -5.08 -16.61
N TYR A 126 -5.84 -6.04 -15.85
CA TYR A 126 -5.73 -5.95 -14.38
C TYR A 126 -5.02 -4.68 -13.93
N VAL A 127 -5.57 -4.04 -12.91
CA VAL A 127 -4.96 -2.88 -12.24
C VAL A 127 -4.13 -3.39 -11.09
N ASN A 128 -2.82 -3.13 -11.13
CA ASN A 128 -1.86 -3.70 -10.18
C ASN A 128 -1.71 -2.84 -8.92
N ASP A 129 -1.83 -1.52 -9.06
CA ASP A 129 -1.68 -0.59 -7.94
C ASP A 129 -2.45 0.71 -8.22
N LEU A 130 -2.84 1.39 -7.14
CA LEU A 130 -3.47 2.71 -7.20
C LEU A 130 -3.14 3.53 -5.95
N VAL A 131 -3.18 4.86 -6.09
CA VAL A 131 -2.82 5.79 -5.01
C VAL A 131 -3.51 7.14 -5.17
N PHE A 132 -3.93 7.75 -4.06
CA PHE A 132 -4.43 9.12 -4.06
C PHE A 132 -3.32 10.14 -4.04
N ALA A 133 -3.55 11.29 -4.69
CA ALA A 133 -2.71 12.46 -4.53
C ALA A 133 -2.69 12.89 -3.04
N PRO A 134 -1.52 13.01 -2.40
CA PRO A 134 -1.43 13.07 -0.94
C PRO A 134 -1.84 14.42 -0.33
N LYS A 135 -1.87 15.51 -1.11
CA LYS A 135 -2.11 16.87 -0.60
C LYS A 135 -3.60 17.23 -0.55
N GLU A 136 -4.26 17.20 -1.71
CA GLU A 136 -5.67 17.59 -1.83
C GLU A 136 -6.61 16.38 -1.98
N GLY A 137 -6.09 15.18 -2.28
CA GLY A 137 -6.93 13.98 -2.45
C GLY A 137 -7.86 13.98 -3.65
N GLN A 138 -7.73 14.94 -4.57
CA GLN A 138 -8.65 15.14 -5.69
C GLN A 138 -8.36 14.27 -6.91
N GLU A 139 -7.24 13.54 -6.89
CA GLU A 139 -6.81 12.72 -8.01
C GLU A 139 -6.40 11.33 -7.53
N VAL A 140 -6.69 10.33 -8.35
CA VAL A 140 -6.26 8.94 -8.15
C VAL A 140 -5.36 8.56 -9.33
N ALA A 141 -4.16 8.06 -9.06
CA ALA A 141 -3.31 7.45 -10.06
C ALA A 141 -3.45 5.93 -10.00
N SER A 142 -3.42 5.28 -11.15
CA SER A 142 -3.49 3.81 -11.27
C SER A 142 -2.55 3.30 -12.34
N VAL A 143 -2.07 2.07 -12.17
CA VAL A 143 -1.22 1.36 -13.13
C VAL A 143 -1.73 -0.04 -13.40
N SER A 144 -1.56 -0.51 -14.63
CA SER A 144 -2.19 -1.74 -15.10
C SER A 144 -1.28 -2.57 -16.01
N ASP A 145 -1.62 -3.85 -16.11
CA ASP A 145 -1.14 -4.79 -17.13
C ASP A 145 -1.48 -4.36 -18.56
N ASP A 146 -2.39 -3.39 -18.74
CA ASP A 146 -2.68 -2.79 -20.05
C ASP A 146 -1.59 -1.84 -20.58
N HIS A 147 -0.43 -1.80 -19.90
CA HIS A 147 0.71 -0.94 -20.21
C HIS A 147 0.38 0.55 -20.10
N THR A 148 -0.56 0.94 -19.23
CA THR A 148 -0.87 2.34 -18.98
C THR A 148 -0.80 2.71 -17.51
N CYS A 149 -0.35 3.93 -17.26
CA CYS A 149 -0.62 4.66 -16.03
C CYS A 149 -1.69 5.71 -16.34
N ARG A 150 -2.75 5.77 -15.53
CA ARG A 150 -3.84 6.73 -15.69
C ARG A 150 -4.01 7.54 -14.42
N VAL A 151 -4.37 8.80 -14.60
CA VAL A 151 -4.76 9.70 -13.50
C VAL A 151 -6.21 10.09 -13.71
N TRP A 152 -7.00 9.94 -12.66
CA TRP A 152 -8.45 10.14 -12.65
C TRP A 152 -8.79 11.28 -11.72
N ASP A 153 -9.77 12.10 -12.09
CA ASP A 153 -10.46 12.92 -11.10
C ASP A 153 -11.47 12.09 -10.29
N LEU A 154 -12.05 12.69 -9.25
CA LEU A 154 -13.05 12.02 -8.40
C LEU A 154 -14.41 11.82 -9.08
N GLU A 155 -14.63 12.41 -10.26
CA GLU A 155 -15.80 12.18 -11.09
C GLU A 155 -15.61 10.99 -12.04
N GLY A 156 -14.40 10.42 -12.09
CA GLY A 156 -14.05 9.27 -12.93
C GLY A 156 -13.60 9.64 -14.33
N ASN A 157 -13.32 10.93 -14.59
CA ASN A 157 -12.75 11.35 -15.87
C ASN A 157 -11.24 11.11 -15.87
N GLU A 158 -10.71 10.61 -16.99
CA GLU A 158 -9.28 10.48 -17.22
C GLU A 158 -8.67 11.87 -17.45
N LYS A 159 -7.83 12.31 -16.50
CA LYS A 159 -7.11 13.60 -16.53
C LYS A 159 -5.78 13.48 -17.28
N ALA A 160 -5.12 12.34 -17.16
CA ALA A 160 -3.87 12.05 -17.84
C ALA A 160 -3.73 10.55 -18.11
N ARG A 161 -3.00 10.22 -19.17
CA ARG A 161 -2.64 8.85 -19.52
C ARG A 161 -1.22 8.79 -20.04
N PHE A 162 -0.42 7.90 -19.44
CA PHE A 162 0.94 7.62 -19.83
C PHE A 162 1.04 6.19 -20.36
N VAL A 163 1.62 6.05 -21.55
CA VAL A 163 1.88 4.74 -22.14
C VAL A 163 3.23 4.23 -21.62
N LEU A 164 3.18 3.07 -20.98
CA LEU A 164 4.34 2.38 -20.40
C LEU A 164 4.95 1.43 -21.44
N ARG A 165 6.21 1.03 -21.25
CA ARG A 165 6.87 0.05 -22.13
C ARG A 165 6.65 -1.39 -21.64
N SER A 166 6.26 -1.56 -20.38
CA SER A 166 5.95 -2.83 -19.73
C SER A 166 4.80 -2.61 -18.73
N PRO A 167 4.10 -3.66 -18.27
CA PRO A 167 3.06 -3.53 -17.24
C PRO A 167 3.50 -2.70 -16.05
N GLY A 168 2.66 -1.75 -15.63
CA GLY A 168 2.94 -0.94 -14.45
C GLY A 168 2.58 -1.73 -13.19
N MET A 169 3.55 -1.88 -12.29
CA MET A 169 3.45 -2.71 -11.09
C MET A 169 3.19 -1.91 -9.82
N SER A 170 3.71 -0.69 -9.74
CA SER A 170 3.47 0.20 -8.60
C SER A 170 3.52 1.67 -9.01
N VAL A 171 2.75 2.50 -8.30
CA VAL A 171 2.62 3.92 -8.58
C VAL A 171 2.62 4.73 -7.28
N CYS A 172 3.41 5.79 -7.23
CA CYS A 172 3.54 6.62 -6.04
C CYS A 172 3.66 8.10 -6.42
N TRP A 173 2.85 8.95 -5.80
CA TRP A 173 3.02 10.39 -5.89
C TRP A 173 4.30 10.82 -5.17
N HIS A 174 4.97 11.84 -5.68
CA HIS A 174 6.05 12.47 -4.93
C HIS A 174 5.46 13.13 -3.66
N PRO A 175 6.01 12.87 -2.47
CA PRO A 175 5.41 13.31 -1.20
C PRO A 175 5.36 14.84 -1.04
N GLU A 176 6.26 15.57 -1.69
CA GLU A 176 6.35 17.04 -1.60
C GLU A 176 5.89 17.76 -2.89
N GLU A 177 5.92 17.08 -4.04
CA GLU A 177 5.72 17.70 -5.35
C GLU A 177 4.50 17.08 -6.03
N ALA A 178 3.34 17.71 -5.86
CA ALA A 178 2.05 17.12 -6.23
C ALA A 178 1.89 16.79 -7.73
N PHE A 179 2.73 17.33 -8.62
CA PHE A 179 2.67 17.07 -10.06
C PHE A 179 3.65 15.99 -10.52
N LYS A 180 4.45 15.40 -9.62
CA LYS A 180 5.40 14.33 -9.94
C LYS A 180 4.85 12.98 -9.52
N LEU A 181 4.89 12.03 -10.46
CA LEU A 181 4.43 10.66 -10.25
C LEU A 181 5.55 9.69 -10.58
N MET A 182 5.84 8.76 -9.68
CA MET A 182 6.75 7.63 -9.92
C MET A 182 5.94 6.40 -10.33
N VAL A 183 6.40 5.71 -11.37
CA VAL A 183 5.81 4.46 -11.86
C VAL A 183 6.91 3.41 -11.99
N ALA A 184 6.70 2.27 -11.35
CA ALA A 184 7.54 1.08 -11.46
C ALA A 184 6.96 0.13 -12.49
N GLU A 185 7.71 -0.18 -13.54
CA GLU A 185 7.34 -1.11 -14.61
C GLU A 185 7.96 -2.50 -14.39
N LYS A 186 7.23 -3.55 -14.73
CA LYS A 186 7.61 -4.96 -14.51
C LYS A 186 8.98 -5.34 -15.11
N ASN A 187 9.39 -4.68 -16.18
CA ASN A 187 10.68 -4.89 -16.84
C ASN A 187 11.89 -4.29 -16.10
N GLY A 188 11.73 -3.77 -14.88
CA GLY A 188 12.83 -3.17 -14.12
C GLY A 188 12.97 -1.65 -14.29
N THR A 189 12.14 -1.02 -15.11
CA THR A 189 12.20 0.44 -15.30
C THR A 189 11.39 1.16 -14.24
N ILE A 190 11.98 2.14 -13.55
CA ILE A 190 11.24 3.11 -12.72
C ILE A 190 11.27 4.45 -13.44
N ARG A 191 10.11 4.99 -13.80
CA ARG A 191 9.99 6.29 -14.48
C ARG A 191 9.32 7.33 -13.60
N PHE A 192 9.77 8.57 -13.75
CA PHE A 192 9.13 9.74 -13.16
C PHE A 192 8.41 10.52 -14.24
N TYR A 193 7.15 10.83 -14.01
CA TYR A 193 6.32 11.62 -14.90
C TYR A 193 6.00 12.96 -14.25
N ASP A 194 6.00 14.00 -15.08
CA ASP A 194 5.46 15.31 -14.74
C ASP A 194 4.06 15.44 -15.35
N LEU A 195 3.07 15.70 -14.50
CA LEU A 195 1.67 15.86 -14.89
C LEU A 195 1.37 17.20 -15.54
N ILE A 196 2.21 18.23 -15.36
CA ILE A 196 2.04 19.53 -16.02
C ILE A 196 2.47 19.43 -17.48
N THR A 197 3.65 18.85 -17.72
CA THR A 197 4.21 18.71 -19.06
C THR A 197 3.77 17.43 -19.78
N HIS A 198 3.14 16.51 -19.05
CA HIS A 198 2.74 15.17 -19.52
C HIS A 198 3.90 14.36 -20.11
N GLN A 199 5.11 14.50 -19.54
CA GLN A 199 6.32 13.86 -20.04
C GLN A 199 7.06 13.08 -18.96
N ALA A 200 7.85 12.09 -19.40
CA ALA A 200 8.79 11.40 -18.53
C ALA A 200 10.01 12.30 -18.29
N ILE A 201 10.32 12.56 -17.02
CA ILE A 201 11.42 13.43 -16.57
C ILE A 201 12.71 12.63 -16.48
N LEU A 202 12.63 11.44 -15.86
CA LEU A 202 13.76 10.61 -15.49
C LEU A 202 13.35 9.13 -15.56
N SER A 203 14.31 8.28 -15.86
CA SER A 203 14.17 6.83 -15.85
C SER A 203 15.34 6.22 -15.10
N LEU A 204 15.05 5.28 -14.21
CA LEU A 204 16.02 4.42 -13.54
C LEU A 204 15.81 3.00 -14.05
N GLU A 205 16.89 2.27 -14.28
CA GLU A 205 16.83 0.90 -14.74
C GLU A 205 17.40 -0.02 -13.66
N CYS A 206 16.62 -1.05 -13.32
CA CYS A 206 17.03 -2.16 -12.50
C CYS A 206 17.55 -3.30 -13.40
N GLU A 207 18.72 -3.85 -13.07
CA GLU A 207 19.26 -5.00 -13.80
C GLU A 207 18.48 -6.30 -13.52
N GLN A 208 17.75 -6.36 -12.40
CA GLN A 208 16.96 -7.52 -12.02
C GLN A 208 15.47 -7.35 -12.36
N THR A 209 14.87 -8.43 -12.83
CA THR A 209 13.45 -8.47 -13.21
C THR A 209 12.80 -9.76 -12.72
N PRO A 210 11.50 -9.79 -12.43
CA PRO A 210 10.56 -8.67 -12.53
C PRO A 210 10.66 -7.69 -11.35
N LEU A 211 10.47 -6.41 -11.64
CA LEU A 211 10.23 -5.40 -10.61
C LEU A 211 8.84 -5.63 -10.01
N MET A 212 8.75 -5.68 -8.69
CA MET A 212 7.49 -5.99 -7.99
C MET A 212 6.85 -4.74 -7.38
N SER A 213 7.65 -3.83 -6.81
CA SER A 213 7.16 -2.59 -6.19
C SER A 213 8.33 -1.61 -6.01
N ALA A 214 8.04 -0.31 -5.99
CA ALA A 214 8.98 0.74 -5.62
C ALA A 214 8.25 1.82 -4.82
N ASP A 215 8.91 2.39 -3.81
CA ASP A 215 8.33 3.46 -2.98
C ASP A 215 9.39 4.50 -2.55
N TRP A 216 8.92 5.70 -2.26
CA TRP A 216 9.72 6.80 -1.77
C TRP A 216 10.13 6.58 -0.30
N CYS A 217 11.32 7.02 0.05
CA CYS A 217 11.69 7.16 1.45
C CYS A 217 11.02 8.43 2.03
N LEU A 218 10.07 8.26 2.95
CA LEU A 218 9.28 9.38 3.49
C LEU A 218 10.12 10.41 4.28
N LYS A 219 11.25 9.98 4.85
CA LYS A 219 12.19 10.88 5.55
C LYS A 219 13.15 11.61 4.62
N ASN A 220 13.38 11.06 3.43
CA ASN A 220 14.33 11.59 2.48
C ASN A 220 13.84 11.31 1.08
N THR A 221 13.15 12.29 0.49
CA THR A 221 12.57 12.24 -0.87
C THR A 221 13.62 12.02 -1.96
N LEU A 222 14.91 12.09 -1.63
CA LEU A 222 16.00 11.76 -2.53
C LEU A 222 16.27 10.26 -2.62
N ARG A 223 15.64 9.42 -1.79
CA ARG A 223 15.86 7.98 -1.77
C ARG A 223 14.61 7.21 -2.16
N ILE A 224 14.83 6.13 -2.89
CA ILE A 224 13.77 5.23 -3.38
C ILE A 224 14.17 3.81 -3.06
N GLY A 225 13.26 3.04 -2.48
CA GLY A 225 13.40 1.60 -2.32
C GLY A 225 12.64 0.86 -3.42
N ALA A 226 13.17 -0.23 -3.94
CA ALA A 226 12.39 -1.14 -4.78
C ALA A 226 12.75 -2.61 -4.56
N VAL A 227 11.82 -3.47 -4.95
CA VAL A 227 11.93 -4.93 -4.89
C VAL A 227 11.96 -5.48 -6.29
N ALA A 228 13.03 -6.16 -6.66
CA ALA A 228 13.19 -6.79 -7.95
C ALA A 228 13.62 -8.24 -7.76
N GLY A 229 12.79 -9.20 -8.19
CA GLY A 229 13.07 -10.62 -7.96
C GLY A 229 13.22 -10.96 -6.47
N SER A 230 14.43 -11.36 -6.06
CA SER A 230 14.77 -11.66 -4.67
C SER A 230 15.39 -10.49 -3.91
N ASP A 231 15.74 -9.42 -4.61
CA ASP A 231 16.63 -8.39 -4.11
C ASP A 231 15.89 -7.10 -3.79
N TRP A 232 16.45 -6.36 -2.84
CA TRP A 232 16.00 -5.04 -2.44
C TRP A 232 17.05 -4.02 -2.84
N LEU A 233 16.61 -2.95 -3.50
CA LEU A 233 17.46 -1.92 -4.07
C LEU A 233 17.10 -0.59 -3.45
N ILE A 234 18.13 0.23 -3.22
CA ILE A 234 17.95 1.61 -2.77
C ILE A 234 18.75 2.53 -3.69
N TRP A 235 18.07 3.51 -4.27
CA TRP A 235 18.68 4.58 -5.06
C TRP A 235 18.77 5.87 -4.26
N ASP A 236 19.78 6.67 -4.58
CA ASP A 236 19.88 8.08 -4.22
C ASP A 236 19.83 8.90 -5.52
N ILE A 237 18.74 9.63 -5.73
CA ILE A 237 18.49 10.36 -6.98
C ILE A 237 19.45 11.55 -7.19
N THR A 238 20.19 11.96 -6.15
CA THR A 238 21.21 13.02 -6.29
C THR A 238 22.51 12.52 -6.91
N ARG A 239 22.76 11.21 -6.87
CA ARG A 239 24.00 10.60 -7.36
C ARG A 239 23.68 9.78 -8.60
N SER A 240 24.04 10.31 -9.77
CA SER A 240 23.65 9.75 -11.07
C SER A 240 24.09 8.30 -11.37
N ARG A 241 24.79 7.57 -10.47
CA ARG A 241 25.44 6.27 -10.80
C ARG A 241 25.62 5.24 -9.67
N TYR A 242 25.03 5.38 -8.48
CA TYR A 242 25.26 4.37 -7.42
C TYR A 242 23.96 3.93 -6.75
N PHE A 243 23.59 2.66 -6.94
CA PHE A 243 22.69 1.95 -6.04
C PHE A 243 23.53 1.24 -4.97
N LEU A 244 23.06 1.24 -3.73
CA LEU A 244 23.62 0.38 -2.71
C LEU A 244 22.93 -0.98 -2.87
N HIS A 245 23.66 -1.96 -3.40
CA HIS A 245 23.22 -3.35 -3.30
C HIS A 245 23.33 -3.77 -1.84
N VAL A 246 22.20 -3.94 -1.18
CA VAL A 246 22.16 -4.57 0.15
C VAL A 246 22.13 -6.07 -0.10
N GLY A 247 23.27 -6.63 -0.53
CA GLY A 247 23.49 -8.07 -0.56
C GLY A 247 23.33 -8.64 0.85
N GLU A 248 22.88 -9.89 0.96
CA GLU A 248 22.52 -10.65 2.18
C GLU A 248 23.14 -10.14 3.51
N TYR A 249 22.58 -9.06 4.08
CA TYR A 249 22.93 -8.61 5.42
C TYR A 249 21.66 -8.56 6.27
N LEU A 250 21.47 -9.66 7.01
CA LEU A 250 20.77 -9.73 8.30
C LEU A 250 19.45 -8.96 8.42
N LEU A 251 18.52 -9.17 7.48
CA LEU A 251 17.13 -9.31 7.91
C LEU A 251 17.02 -10.69 8.56
N LEU A 252 16.66 -10.73 9.85
CA LEU A 252 16.35 -11.97 10.54
C LEU A 252 15.53 -12.86 9.61
N LYS A 253 16.06 -14.05 9.30
CA LYS A 253 15.31 -15.18 8.76
C LYS A 253 14.23 -15.57 9.79
N GLN A 254 13.18 -14.77 9.94
CA GLN A 254 11.88 -15.34 10.22
C GLN A 254 11.32 -15.71 8.86
N HIS A 255 11.08 -17.00 8.68
CA HIS A 255 10.55 -17.62 7.48
C HIS A 255 9.31 -16.87 6.94
N VAL A 256 9.52 -15.86 6.10
CA VAL A 256 8.48 -15.37 5.19
C VAL A 256 8.46 -16.36 4.02
N LYS A 257 7.83 -17.51 4.26
CA LYS A 257 7.53 -18.47 3.20
C LYS A 257 6.62 -17.75 2.19
N ARG A 258 7.09 -17.69 0.94
CA ARG A 258 6.33 -17.45 -0.31
C ARG A 258 4.81 -17.43 -0.07
N CYS A 259 4.26 -16.24 0.15
CA CYS A 259 2.85 -15.96 -0.04
C CYS A 259 2.81 -14.83 -1.08
N GLY A 260 2.29 -15.16 -2.27
CA GLY A 260 2.24 -14.22 -3.39
C GLY A 260 1.42 -13.00 -3.03
N TYR A 261 1.85 -11.85 -3.56
CA TYR A 261 1.32 -10.48 -3.38
C TYR A 261 2.01 -9.65 -2.28
N PHE A 262 3.24 -9.19 -2.52
CA PHE A 262 3.85 -8.15 -1.68
C PHE A 262 2.99 -6.88 -1.73
N ALA A 263 2.23 -6.63 -0.67
CA ALA A 263 1.54 -5.36 -0.48
C ALA A 263 2.57 -4.32 -0.03
N ASN A 264 2.88 -3.37 -0.93
CA ASN A 264 3.44 -2.04 -0.68
C ASN A 264 4.17 -1.88 0.68
N ILE A 265 5.49 -2.02 0.68
CA ILE A 265 6.32 -1.64 1.83
C ILE A 265 6.39 -0.13 1.87
N ALA A 266 5.59 0.49 2.73
CA ALA A 266 5.73 1.89 3.06
C ALA A 266 7.03 2.10 3.86
N PHE A 267 7.97 2.87 3.31
CA PHE A 267 9.20 3.28 3.98
C PHE A 267 8.90 4.37 5.02
N ASN A 268 8.23 4.03 6.12
CA ASN A 268 8.08 4.94 7.27
C ASN A 268 9.09 4.61 8.36
N CYS A 269 9.45 5.56 9.22
CA CYS A 269 10.41 5.35 10.30
C CYS A 269 9.77 4.99 11.65
N SER A 270 8.44 4.83 11.67
CA SER A 270 7.64 4.26 12.75
C SER A 270 6.90 3.06 12.15
N MET A 271 7.65 1.99 11.87
CA MET A 271 7.16 0.89 11.05
C MET A 271 6.29 -0.09 11.84
N TYR A 272 5.05 -0.23 11.37
CA TYR A 272 4.35 -1.51 11.38
C TYR A 272 4.56 -2.14 9.99
N CYS A 273 5.09 -3.36 9.94
CA CYS A 273 5.13 -4.17 8.73
C CYS A 273 4.00 -5.18 8.83
N ILE A 274 2.98 -5.08 7.98
CA ILE A 274 1.96 -6.14 7.94
C ILE A 274 2.51 -7.24 7.03
N THR A 275 2.78 -8.40 7.59
CA THR A 275 3.00 -9.62 6.82
C THR A 275 1.81 -10.53 7.05
N TYR A 276 1.02 -10.85 6.04
CA TYR A 276 0.02 -11.89 6.19
C TYR A 276 0.71 -13.25 6.07
N SER A 277 0.43 -14.16 7.00
CA SER A 277 0.95 -15.52 6.99
C SER A 277 -0.21 -16.48 6.70
N VAL A 278 -0.04 -17.32 5.67
CA VAL A 278 -0.98 -18.40 5.37
C VAL A 278 -0.64 -19.58 6.28
N ASN A 279 -1.38 -19.73 7.37
CA ASN A 279 -1.29 -20.93 8.21
C ASN A 279 -2.09 -22.08 7.57
N SER A 280 -1.48 -22.83 6.63
CA SER A 280 -2.06 -24.09 6.17
C SER A 280 -1.70 -25.21 7.16
N LYS A 281 -2.64 -25.60 8.03
CA LYS A 281 -2.58 -26.90 8.71
C LYS A 281 -3.73 -27.76 8.18
N HIS A 282 -3.38 -28.58 7.20
CA HIS A 282 -4.21 -29.56 6.50
C HIS A 282 -4.96 -29.07 5.25
N SER A 283 -4.95 -29.97 4.27
CA SER A 283 -5.56 -29.88 2.95
C SER A 283 -7.03 -29.51 3.07
N SER A 284 -7.44 -28.53 2.25
CA SER A 284 -8.74 -27.84 2.21
C SER A 284 -9.09 -27.03 3.48
N GLU A 285 -8.79 -25.72 3.49
CA GLU A 285 -9.62 -24.61 4.02
C GLU A 285 -8.83 -23.32 4.34
N ILE A 286 -9.31 -22.20 3.77
CA ILE A 286 -9.44 -20.80 4.25
C ILE A 286 -8.22 -20.07 4.85
N ILE A 287 -7.87 -18.90 4.27
CA ILE A 287 -7.01 -17.88 4.90
C ILE A 287 -7.81 -17.22 6.05
N LYS A 288 -7.44 -17.47 7.31
CA LYS A 288 -8.19 -16.99 8.49
C LYS A 288 -7.47 -15.96 9.38
N SER A 289 -6.30 -15.45 8.98
CA SER A 289 -5.53 -14.57 9.89
C SER A 289 -4.73 -13.49 9.16
N VAL A 290 -4.94 -12.23 9.55
CA VAL A 290 -4.04 -11.11 9.26
C VAL A 290 -3.02 -11.00 10.39
N GLN A 291 -1.73 -11.14 10.09
CA GLN A 291 -0.67 -10.87 11.05
C GLN A 291 -0.17 -9.43 10.87
N VAL A 292 -0.36 -8.62 11.91
CA VAL A 292 0.24 -7.28 11.97
C VAL A 292 1.53 -7.40 12.77
N ILE A 293 2.69 -7.19 12.14
CA ILE A 293 3.98 -7.18 12.83
C ILE A 293 4.37 -5.72 13.08
N SER A 294 4.58 -5.34 14.33
CA SER A 294 5.30 -4.11 14.64
C SER A 294 6.78 -4.35 14.30
N CYS A 295 7.29 -3.66 13.29
CA CYS A 295 8.64 -3.88 12.80
C CYS A 295 9.40 -2.56 12.93
N HIS A 296 10.08 -2.27 14.03
CA HIS A 296 11.00 -1.14 14.08
C HIS A 296 12.22 -1.34 13.14
N ILE A 297 12.06 -1.14 11.83
CA ILE A 297 13.13 -1.39 10.84
C ILE A 297 14.10 -0.18 10.70
N PHE A 298 13.90 0.98 11.35
CA PHE A 298 14.93 2.04 11.33
C PHE A 298 15.04 2.85 12.63
N SER A 299 15.78 2.30 13.59
CA SER A 299 16.50 3.08 14.62
C SER A 299 18.00 2.74 14.70
N CYS A 300 18.52 1.88 13.82
CA CYS A 300 19.93 1.44 13.84
C CYS A 300 20.57 1.47 12.45
N LEU A 301 20.53 2.60 11.75
CA LEU A 301 21.65 2.97 10.89
C LEU A 301 22.61 3.76 11.78
N PRO A 302 23.83 3.27 12.10
CA PRO A 302 24.85 4.16 12.62
C PRO A 302 25.05 5.25 11.56
N LEU A 303 25.12 6.49 12.00
CA LEU A 303 25.66 7.62 11.24
C LEU A 303 27.04 7.22 10.71
N LEU A 304 27.11 6.68 9.49
CA LEU A 304 28.36 6.54 8.76
C LEU A 304 28.66 7.94 8.20
N LYS A 305 29.60 8.61 8.87
CA LYS A 305 30.27 9.83 8.41
C LYS A 305 30.96 9.61 7.07
#